data_AF-A0A1I1V4Q2-F1
#
_entry.id   AF-A0A1I1V4Q2-F1
#
_cell.length_a   1.000
_cell.length_b   1.000
_cell.length_c   1.000
_cell.angle_alpha   90.00
_cell.angle_beta   90.00
_cell.angle_gamma   90.00
#
_symmetry.space_group_name_H-M   'P 1'
#
loop_
_entity.id
_entity.type
_entity.pdbx_description
1 polymer ?
#
loop_
_entity_poly.entity_id
_entity_poly.type
_entity_poly.pdbx_seq_one_letter_code
_entity_poly.pdbx_strand_id
1 'polypeptide(L)'
;MTSTSTPRRFALAGLLALAVIPSIAGVFRIAEPAGGADITPENARFFASPAPVVVHILAAVPFGVLGAFQFVPAIRRRHPGRHRAAGRFLVVCGLAAALSGLWMTLFYPRAEGDGGLLTGVRLVFGLAMAASLVLAFTAVRRRDLARHRAWMLRGYAIGMGAGTQTLLFIPAIVVFGPPGGPPRPWSTPSAG
;
A
#
# COMPACT_ATOMS: atom_id res chain seq x y z
N MET A 1 -38.03 6.23 -5.25
CA MET A 1 -36.85 5.71 -4.50
C MET A 1 -35.76 5.35 -5.49
N THR A 2 -34.89 6.30 -5.82
CA THR A 2 -33.83 6.13 -6.84
C THR A 2 -32.47 5.91 -6.15
N SER A 3 -31.74 4.92 -6.68
CA SER A 3 -30.50 4.34 -6.17
C SER A 3 -29.38 5.37 -5.97
N THR A 4 -29.04 5.66 -4.71
CA THR A 4 -27.79 6.36 -4.33
C THR A 4 -26.61 5.39 -4.15
N SER A 5 -26.71 4.15 -4.65
CA SER A 5 -25.77 3.07 -4.33
C SER A 5 -24.57 2.98 -5.26
N THR A 6 -24.68 3.44 -6.51
CA THR A 6 -23.69 3.21 -7.57
C THR A 6 -22.33 3.90 -7.30
N PRO A 7 -22.26 5.19 -6.90
CA PRO A 7 -20.98 5.87 -6.68
C PRO A 7 -20.14 5.24 -5.55
N ARG A 8 -20.83 4.71 -4.53
CA ARG A 8 -20.19 4.10 -3.36
C ARG A 8 -19.61 2.72 -3.69
N ARG A 9 -20.27 1.99 -4.59
CA ARG A 9 -19.78 0.71 -5.11
C ARG A 9 -18.51 0.90 -5.93
N PHE A 10 -18.47 1.92 -6.79
CA PHE A 10 -17.26 2.26 -7.55
C PHE A 10 -16.10 2.70 -6.66
N ALA A 11 -16.37 3.54 -5.63
CA ALA A 11 -15.32 3.93 -4.68
C ALA A 11 -14.74 2.71 -3.95
N LEU A 12 -15.58 1.79 -3.46
CA LEU A 12 -15.11 0.56 -2.82
C LEU A 12 -14.33 -0.32 -3.80
N ALA A 13 -14.84 -0.51 -5.01
CA ALA A 13 -14.15 -1.29 -6.04
C ALA A 13 -12.77 -0.70 -6.39
N GLY A 14 -12.67 0.63 -6.54
CA GLY A 14 -11.40 1.31 -6.76
C GLY A 14 -10.41 1.13 -5.61
N LEU A 15 -10.88 1.25 -4.36
CA LEU A 15 -10.04 0.99 -3.17
C LEU A 15 -9.56 -0.46 -3.10
N LEU A 16 -10.42 -1.42 -3.47
CA LEU A 16 -10.05 -2.83 -3.53
C LEU A 16 -9.05 -3.10 -4.66
N ALA A 17 -9.21 -2.48 -5.83
CA ALA A 17 -8.25 -2.60 -6.92
C ALA A 17 -6.87 -2.07 -6.52
N LEU A 18 -6.84 -0.89 -5.87
CA LEU A 18 -5.61 -0.32 -5.30
C LEU A 18 -4.97 -1.22 -4.23
N ALA A 19 -5.73 -2.08 -3.55
CA ALA A 19 -5.20 -2.97 -2.52
C ALA A 19 -4.75 -4.33 -3.07
N VAL A 20 -5.58 -4.97 -3.88
CA VAL A 20 -5.41 -6.38 -4.29
C VAL A 20 -4.26 -6.53 -5.28
N ILE A 21 -4.16 -5.66 -6.28
CA ILE A 21 -3.16 -5.76 -7.33
C ILE A 21 -1.72 -5.73 -6.77
N PRO A 22 -1.31 -4.74 -5.95
CA PRO A 22 0.01 -4.77 -5.33
C PRO A 22 0.16 -5.90 -4.31
N SER A 23 -0.93 -6.35 -3.67
CA SER A 23 -0.88 -7.48 -2.72
C SER A 23 -0.47 -8.78 -3.41
N ILE A 24 -0.95 -9.03 -4.63
CA ILE A 24 -0.56 -10.21 -5.42
C ILE A 24 0.96 -10.18 -5.68
N ALA A 25 1.48 -9.05 -6.15
CA ALA A 25 2.93 -8.88 -6.36
C ALA A 25 3.73 -9.05 -5.06
N GLY A 26 3.21 -8.55 -3.93
CA GLY A 26 3.81 -8.77 -2.62
C GLY A 26 3.87 -10.24 -2.22
N VAL A 27 2.78 -11.00 -2.42
CA VAL A 27 2.75 -12.44 -2.11
C VAL A 27 3.81 -13.21 -2.90
N PHE A 28 3.98 -12.91 -4.20
CA PHE A 28 5.05 -13.51 -4.99
C PHE A 28 6.44 -13.17 -4.42
N ARG A 29 6.65 -11.91 -3.99
CA ARG A 29 7.92 -11.47 -3.40
C ARG A 29 8.35 -12.25 -2.16
N ILE A 30 7.40 -12.66 -1.32
CA ILE A 30 7.71 -13.45 -0.12
C ILE A 30 7.78 -14.96 -0.40
N ALA A 31 7.22 -15.41 -1.52
CA ALA A 31 7.29 -16.80 -1.95
C ALA A 31 8.62 -17.12 -2.67
N GLU A 32 9.24 -16.14 -3.33
CA GLU A 32 10.52 -16.28 -4.06
C GLU A 32 11.61 -17.00 -3.24
N PRO A 33 11.91 -16.60 -1.98
CA PRO A 33 12.98 -17.27 -1.21
C PRO A 33 12.65 -18.71 -0.82
N ALA A 34 11.38 -19.02 -0.61
CA ALA A 34 10.93 -20.37 -0.27
C ALA A 34 10.81 -21.29 -1.49
N GLY A 35 10.60 -20.71 -2.69
CA GLY A 35 10.45 -21.43 -3.95
C GLY A 35 11.74 -21.74 -4.67
N GLY A 36 12.91 -21.38 -4.12
CA GLY A 36 14.21 -21.63 -4.74
C GLY A 36 14.49 -20.75 -5.96
N ALA A 37 13.91 -19.54 -6.02
CA ALA A 37 14.20 -18.61 -7.11
C ALA A 37 15.67 -18.16 -7.12
N ASP A 38 16.21 -17.91 -8.31
CA ASP A 38 17.57 -17.39 -8.45
C ASP A 38 17.73 -16.04 -7.76
N ILE A 39 18.88 -15.85 -7.10
CA ILE A 39 19.22 -14.58 -6.46
C ILE A 39 19.73 -13.63 -7.53
N THR A 40 19.02 -12.51 -7.70
CA THR A 40 19.37 -11.41 -8.60
C THR A 40 19.72 -10.16 -7.77
N PRO A 41 20.42 -9.16 -8.35
CA PRO A 41 20.68 -7.88 -7.68
C PRO A 41 19.40 -7.21 -7.13
N GLU A 42 18.27 -7.36 -7.81
CA GLU A 42 17.00 -6.73 -7.47
C GLU A 42 16.31 -7.41 -6.27
N ASN A 43 16.53 -8.70 -6.07
CA ASN A 43 15.85 -9.50 -5.03
C ASN A 43 16.75 -9.87 -3.84
N ALA A 44 18.08 -9.76 -3.97
CA ALA A 44 19.05 -10.22 -2.96
C ALA A 44 18.79 -9.70 -1.54
N ARG A 45 18.32 -8.45 -1.41
CA ARG A 45 17.96 -7.84 -0.12
C ARG A 45 16.83 -8.58 0.62
N PHE A 46 15.89 -9.19 -0.11
CA PHE A 46 14.78 -9.95 0.46
C PHE A 46 15.22 -11.33 0.95
N PHE A 47 16.24 -11.92 0.31
CA PHE A 47 16.88 -13.14 0.78
C PHE A 47 17.75 -12.88 2.02
N ALA A 48 18.50 -11.78 2.03
CA ALA A 48 19.39 -11.44 3.13
C ALA A 48 18.64 -11.07 4.43
N SER A 49 17.49 -10.41 4.31
CA SER A 49 16.67 -10.04 5.47
C SER A 49 15.18 -10.13 5.11
N PRO A 50 14.57 -11.33 5.19
CA PRO A 50 13.18 -11.55 4.75
C PRO A 50 12.14 -11.01 5.75
N ALA A 51 12.48 -10.93 7.04
CA ALA A 51 11.51 -10.60 8.09
C ALA A 51 10.80 -9.24 7.88
N PRO A 52 11.49 -8.12 7.55
CA PRO A 52 10.83 -6.83 7.35
C PRO A 52 9.80 -6.84 6.20
N VAL A 53 10.14 -7.46 5.07
CA VAL A 53 9.25 -7.53 3.90
C VAL A 53 8.05 -8.45 4.17
N VAL A 54 8.25 -9.57 4.86
CA VAL A 54 7.17 -10.46 5.29
C VAL A 54 6.20 -9.73 6.22
N VAL A 55 6.71 -9.07 7.26
CA VAL A 55 5.88 -8.27 8.19
C VAL A 55 5.14 -7.18 7.44
N HIS A 56 5.82 -6.47 6.53
CA HIS A 56 5.21 -5.42 5.73
C HIS A 56 4.01 -5.94 4.92
N ILE A 57 4.19 -7.02 4.16
CA ILE A 57 3.15 -7.54 3.28
C ILE A 57 1.99 -8.12 4.09
N LEU A 58 2.27 -8.98 5.07
CA LEU A 58 1.22 -9.59 5.90
C LEU A 58 0.40 -8.55 6.67
N ALA A 59 0.97 -7.38 6.97
CA ALA A 59 0.26 -6.27 7.60
C ALA A 59 -0.43 -5.35 6.57
N ALA A 60 0.19 -5.07 5.43
CA ALA A 60 -0.34 -4.17 4.41
C ALA A 60 -1.59 -4.76 3.71
N VAL A 61 -1.63 -6.07 3.44
CA VAL A 61 -2.77 -6.73 2.78
C VAL A 61 -4.08 -6.53 3.57
N PRO A 62 -4.18 -6.93 4.85
CA PRO A 62 -5.41 -6.72 5.61
C PRO A 62 -5.69 -5.22 5.80
N PHE A 63 -4.67 -4.38 5.99
CA PHE A 63 -4.86 -2.93 6.10
C PHE A 63 -5.55 -2.35 4.87
N GLY A 64 -5.07 -2.66 3.67
CA GLY A 64 -5.65 -2.21 2.41
C GLY A 64 -7.02 -2.83 2.15
N VAL A 65 -7.15 -4.16 2.22
CA VAL A 65 -8.38 -4.84 1.83
C VAL A 65 -9.51 -4.62 2.84
N LEU A 66 -9.27 -4.90 4.13
CA LEU A 66 -10.30 -4.75 5.16
C LEU A 66 -10.54 -3.28 5.54
N GLY A 67 -9.53 -2.43 5.36
CA GLY A 67 -9.64 -0.98 5.55
C GLY A 67 -10.64 -0.34 4.61
N ALA A 68 -10.73 -0.77 3.35
CA ALA A 68 -11.71 -0.29 2.38
C ALA A 68 -13.16 -0.38 2.92
N PHE A 69 -13.47 -1.49 3.59
CA PHE A 69 -14.80 -1.72 4.18
C PHE A 69 -15.09 -0.83 5.40
N GLN A 70 -14.08 -0.26 6.06
CA GLN A 70 -14.29 0.67 7.19
C GLN A 70 -14.98 1.98 6.74
N PHE A 71 -14.89 2.32 5.45
CA PHE A 71 -15.54 3.50 4.88
C PHE A 71 -16.99 3.25 4.47
N VAL A 72 -17.50 2.01 4.58
CA VAL A 72 -18.89 1.66 4.26
C VAL A 72 -19.80 1.96 5.45
N PRO A 73 -20.68 2.99 5.40
CA PRO A 73 -21.42 3.41 6.59
C PRO A 73 -22.46 2.40 7.09
N ALA A 74 -22.90 1.48 6.22
CA ALA A 74 -23.79 0.39 6.61
C ALA A 74 -23.14 -0.53 7.66
N ILE A 75 -21.85 -0.83 7.53
CA ILE A 75 -21.11 -1.69 8.47
C ILE A 75 -21.02 -1.01 9.84
N ARG A 76 -20.66 0.27 9.86
CA ARG A 76 -20.58 1.06 11.09
C ARG A 76 -21.93 1.17 11.82
N ARG A 77 -23.05 1.28 11.08
CA ARG A 77 -24.40 1.41 11.65
C ARG A 77 -24.98 0.07 12.11
N ARG A 78 -24.81 -1.00 11.33
CA ARG A 78 -25.42 -2.31 11.60
C ARG A 78 -24.58 -3.18 12.55
N HIS A 79 -23.26 -3.05 12.51
CA HIS A 79 -22.34 -3.87 13.30
C HIS A 79 -21.22 -3.03 13.95
N PRO A 80 -21.55 -2.11 14.87
CA PRO A 80 -20.57 -1.21 15.48
C PRO A 80 -19.47 -1.94 16.26
N GLY A 81 -19.77 -3.09 16.87
CA GLY A 81 -18.76 -3.93 17.53
C GLY A 81 -17.70 -4.45 16.56
N ARG A 82 -18.12 -5.01 15.42
CA ARG A 82 -17.24 -5.51 14.35
C ARG A 82 -16.40 -4.38 13.75
N HIS A 83 -17.01 -3.22 13.49
CA HIS A 83 -16.29 -2.03 13.02
C HIS A 83 -15.16 -1.63 13.99
N ARG A 84 -15.43 -1.60 15.30
CA ARG A 84 -14.42 -1.24 16.30
C ARG A 84 -13.32 -2.30 16.47
N ALA A 85 -13.68 -3.59 16.43
CA ALA A 85 -12.69 -4.67 16.52
C ALA A 85 -11.76 -4.66 15.30
N ALA A 86 -12.35 -4.62 14.09
CA ALA A 86 -11.61 -4.50 12.85
C ALA A 86 -10.76 -3.22 12.82
N GLY A 87 -11.30 -2.07 13.23
CA GLY A 87 -10.54 -0.82 13.28
C GLY A 87 -9.28 -0.88 14.16
N ARG A 88 -9.33 -1.55 15.32
CA ARG A 88 -8.15 -1.73 16.18
C ARG A 88 -7.11 -2.63 15.55
N PHE A 89 -7.55 -3.76 15.00
CA PHE A 89 -6.68 -4.67 14.26
C PHE A 89 -5.99 -3.95 13.10
N LEU A 90 -6.74 -3.15 12.33
CA LEU A 90 -6.21 -2.41 11.20
C LEU A 90 -5.24 -1.30 11.60
N VAL A 91 -5.41 -0.64 12.74
CA VAL A 91 -4.40 0.30 13.24
C VAL A 91 -3.08 -0.41 13.53
N VAL A 92 -3.12 -1.60 14.15
CA VAL A 92 -1.91 -2.41 14.39
C VAL A 92 -1.26 -2.83 13.07
N CYS A 93 -2.05 -3.35 12.12
CA CYS A 93 -1.56 -3.71 10.79
C CYS A 93 -0.94 -2.51 10.06
N GLY A 94 -1.62 -1.36 10.04
CA GLY A 94 -1.12 -0.16 9.37
C GLY A 94 0.18 0.35 9.99
N LEU A 95 0.31 0.31 11.32
CA LEU A 95 1.55 0.68 12.00
C LEU A 95 2.68 -0.31 11.72
N ALA A 96 2.40 -1.62 11.77
CA ALA A 96 3.38 -2.64 11.43
C ALA A 96 3.89 -2.48 9.99
N ALA A 97 3.00 -2.23 9.03
CA ALA A 97 3.36 -1.95 7.64
C ALA A 97 4.19 -0.67 7.50
N ALA A 98 3.79 0.44 8.15
CA ALA A 98 4.52 1.70 8.07
C ALA A 98 5.94 1.58 8.66
N LEU A 99 6.07 0.96 9.84
CA LEU A 99 7.35 0.82 10.52
C LEU A 99 8.30 -0.13 9.79
N SER A 100 7.81 -1.27 9.30
CA SER A 100 8.63 -2.18 8.50
C SER A 100 9.01 -1.56 7.15
N GLY A 101 8.14 -0.75 6.54
CA GLY A 101 8.45 0.00 5.31
C GLY A 101 9.53 1.07 5.52
N LEU A 102 9.46 1.80 6.63
CA LEU A 102 10.49 2.76 7.04
C LEU A 102 11.83 2.05 7.28
N TRP A 103 11.80 0.92 7.98
CA TRP A 103 12.98 0.10 8.22
C TRP A 103 13.62 -0.35 6.90
N MET A 104 12.85 -0.96 6.00
CA MET A 104 13.35 -1.37 4.68
C MET A 104 13.95 -0.18 3.91
N THR A 105 13.33 1.00 3.99
CA THR A 105 13.82 2.22 3.31
C THR A 105 15.19 2.67 3.84
N LEU A 106 15.47 2.48 5.13
CA LEU A 106 16.70 2.92 5.77
C LEU A 106 17.84 1.89 5.67
N PHE A 107 17.50 0.60 5.72
CA PHE A 107 18.49 -0.46 5.92
C PHE A 107 18.67 -1.41 4.74
N TYR A 108 17.72 -1.49 3.80
CA TYR A 108 17.98 -2.25 2.59
C TYR A 108 18.95 -1.49 1.68
N PRO A 109 19.90 -2.20 1.04
CA PRO A 109 20.65 -1.63 -0.07
C PRO A 109 19.69 -1.10 -1.11
N ARG A 110 19.95 0.13 -1.58
CA ARG A 110 19.15 0.75 -2.64
C ARG A 110 19.23 -0.11 -3.90
N ALA A 111 18.11 -0.28 -4.57
CA ALA A 111 18.11 -0.87 -5.90
C ALA A 111 18.88 0.04 -6.88
N GLU A 112 19.46 -0.52 -7.93
CA GLU A 112 19.95 0.27 -9.04
C GLU A 112 18.79 1.11 -9.62
N GLY A 113 18.98 2.42 -9.76
CA GLY A 113 17.93 3.37 -10.17
C GLY A 113 17.12 4.02 -9.04
N ASP A 114 17.20 3.54 -7.79
CA ASP A 114 16.54 4.19 -6.64
C ASP A 114 17.34 5.43 -6.20
N GLY A 115 16.91 6.61 -6.64
CA GLY A 115 17.51 7.90 -6.24
C GLY A 115 17.18 8.34 -4.80
N GLY A 116 17.97 9.29 -4.27
CA GLY A 116 17.76 9.85 -2.92
C GLY A 116 16.37 10.50 -2.72
N LEU A 117 15.77 11.03 -3.79
CA LEU A 117 14.41 11.57 -3.75
C LEU A 117 13.37 10.51 -3.37
N LEU A 118 13.44 9.32 -3.97
CA LEU A 118 12.51 8.22 -3.66
C LEU A 118 12.65 7.78 -2.21
N THR A 119 13.88 7.76 -1.68
CA THR A 119 14.15 7.51 -0.26
C THR A 119 13.45 8.57 0.61
N GLY A 120 13.64 9.86 0.30
CA GLY A 120 13.01 10.96 1.03
C GLY A 120 11.48 10.87 1.01
N VAL A 121 10.88 10.60 -0.15
CA VAL A 121 9.43 10.41 -0.29
C VAL A 121 8.94 9.25 0.57
N ARG A 122 9.61 8.08 0.51
CA ARG A 122 9.24 6.91 1.34
C ARG A 122 9.29 7.22 2.83
N LEU A 123 10.32 7.94 3.29
CA LEU A 123 10.45 8.34 4.70
C LEU A 123 9.33 9.29 5.13
N VAL A 124 9.07 10.35 4.35
CA VAL A 124 8.03 11.33 4.67
C VAL A 124 6.66 10.67 4.73
N PHE A 125 6.29 9.88 3.72
CA PHE A 125 4.97 9.24 3.70
C PHE A 125 4.84 8.10 4.71
N GLY A 126 5.90 7.32 4.95
CA GLY A 126 5.90 6.30 6.00
C GLY A 126 5.69 6.90 7.39
N LEU A 127 6.39 7.99 7.71
CA LEU A 127 6.20 8.71 8.97
C LEU A 127 4.82 9.37 9.06
N ALA A 128 4.35 10.00 7.97
CA ALA A 128 3.04 10.63 7.92
C ALA A 128 1.90 9.61 8.08
N MET A 129 2.06 8.40 7.53
CA MET A 129 1.12 7.29 7.72
C MET A 129 1.10 6.86 9.18
N ALA A 130 2.25 6.57 9.78
CA ALA A 130 2.35 6.17 11.18
C ALA A 130 1.75 7.24 12.11
N ALA A 131 2.11 8.51 11.92
CA ALA A 131 1.56 9.63 12.67
C ALA A 131 0.04 9.73 12.51
N SER A 132 -0.49 9.60 11.29
CA SER A 132 -1.93 9.63 11.04
C SER A 132 -2.67 8.52 11.79
N LEU A 133 -2.13 7.31 11.85
CA LEU A 133 -2.75 6.19 12.58
C LEU A 133 -2.73 6.41 14.10
N VAL A 134 -1.62 6.91 14.65
CA VAL A 134 -1.52 7.27 16.07
C VAL A 134 -2.49 8.40 16.43
N LEU A 135 -2.55 9.45 15.60
CA LEU A 135 -3.47 10.58 15.80
C LEU A 135 -4.94 10.16 15.66
N ALA A 136 -5.25 9.25 14.73
CA ALA A 136 -6.59 8.70 14.59
C ALA A 136 -7.00 7.87 15.83
N PHE A 137 -6.10 7.05 16.35
CA PHE A 137 -6.36 6.21 17.52
C PHE A 137 -6.51 7.05 18.80
N THR A 138 -5.62 8.03 19.00
CA THR A 138 -5.70 8.96 20.14
C THR A 138 -6.99 9.80 20.11
N ALA A 139 -7.41 10.28 18.93
CA ALA A 139 -8.66 11.02 18.78
C ALA A 139 -9.89 10.18 19.16
N VAL A 140 -9.98 8.92 18.73
CA VAL A 140 -11.13 8.07 19.11
C VAL A 140 -11.13 7.72 20.60
N ARG A 141 -9.96 7.59 21.24
CA ARG A 141 -9.86 7.42 22.70
C ARG A 141 -10.36 8.64 23.46
N ARG A 142 -10.16 9.84 22.91
CA ARG A 142 -10.70 11.11 23.41
C ARG A 142 -12.16 11.37 23.01
N ARG A 143 -12.82 10.38 22.36
CA ARG A 143 -14.18 10.48 21.80
C ARG A 143 -14.36 11.55 20.72
N ASP A 144 -13.27 12.04 20.15
CA ASP A 144 -13.29 12.97 19.01
C ASP A 144 -13.39 12.18 17.69
N LEU A 145 -14.62 11.90 17.29
CA LEU A 145 -14.92 11.11 16.10
C LEU A 145 -14.61 11.86 14.79
N ALA A 146 -14.67 13.19 14.81
CA ALA A 146 -14.39 14.01 13.63
C ALA A 146 -12.90 13.92 13.29
N ARG A 147 -12.02 14.18 14.27
CA ARG A 147 -10.57 14.04 14.08
C ARG A 147 -10.17 12.60 13.80
N HIS A 148 -10.77 11.62 14.46
CA HIS A 148 -10.51 10.20 14.19
C HIS A 148 -10.73 9.86 12.71
N ARG A 149 -11.88 10.25 12.14
CA ARG A 149 -12.21 9.98 10.73
C ARG A 149 -11.25 10.68 9.79
N ALA A 150 -10.92 11.93 10.07
CA ALA A 150 -10.03 12.72 9.23
C ALA A 150 -8.61 12.12 9.20
N TRP A 151 -8.08 11.73 10.35
CA TRP A 151 -6.76 11.08 10.43
C TRP A 151 -6.77 9.67 9.85
N MET A 152 -7.84 8.88 10.06
CA MET A 152 -7.91 7.56 9.44
C MET A 152 -7.96 7.63 7.91
N LEU A 153 -8.71 8.60 7.35
CA LEU A 153 -8.76 8.77 5.91
C LEU A 153 -7.37 9.11 5.34
N ARG A 154 -6.63 10.02 6.00
CA ARG A 154 -5.25 10.38 5.60
C ARG A 154 -4.32 9.18 5.66
N GLY A 155 -4.30 8.46 6.79
CA GLY A 155 -3.43 7.29 6.96
C GLY A 155 -3.74 6.19 5.94
N TYR A 156 -5.02 5.92 5.68
CA TYR A 156 -5.42 4.94 4.69
C TYR A 156 -5.07 5.38 3.26
N ALA A 157 -5.33 6.63 2.89
CA ALA A 157 -4.98 7.17 1.57
C ALA A 157 -3.46 7.09 1.30
N ILE A 158 -2.63 7.38 2.30
CA ILE A 158 -1.17 7.24 2.19
C ILE A 158 -0.80 5.77 1.98
N GLY A 159 -1.39 4.84 2.75
CA GLY A 159 -1.15 3.40 2.59
C GLY A 159 -1.53 2.87 1.20
N MET A 160 -2.54 3.46 0.56
CA MET A 160 -2.93 3.11 -0.81
C MET A 160 -1.99 3.66 -1.89
N GLY A 161 -1.04 4.55 -1.54
CA GLY A 161 -0.12 5.17 -2.50
C GLY A 161 0.71 4.15 -3.29
N ALA A 162 1.13 3.05 -2.66
CA ALA A 162 1.83 1.96 -3.34
C ALA A 162 0.97 1.31 -4.44
N GLY A 163 -0.33 1.12 -4.17
CA GLY A 163 -1.28 0.61 -5.16
C GLY A 163 -1.44 1.54 -6.36
N THR A 164 -1.47 2.84 -6.13
CA THR A 164 -1.51 3.84 -7.21
C THR A 164 -0.26 3.76 -8.07
N GLN A 165 0.93 3.63 -7.46
CA GLN A 165 2.18 3.46 -8.21
C GLN A 165 2.16 2.19 -9.07
N THR A 166 1.75 1.06 -8.50
CA THR A 166 1.65 -0.21 -9.23
C THR A 166 0.71 -0.11 -10.43
N LEU A 167 -0.47 0.50 -10.24
CA LEU A 167 -1.46 0.67 -11.30
C LEU A 167 -1.00 1.59 -12.44
N LEU A 168 -0.14 2.57 -12.15
CA LEU A 168 0.38 3.48 -13.17
C LEU A 168 1.63 2.92 -13.86
N PHE A 169 2.56 2.36 -13.09
CA PHE A 169 3.85 1.94 -13.62
C PHE A 169 3.79 0.61 -14.36
N ILE A 170 2.96 -0.36 -13.96
CA ILE A 170 2.88 -1.65 -14.69
C ILE A 170 2.43 -1.43 -16.15
N PRO A 171 1.32 -0.74 -16.45
CA PRO A 171 0.93 -0.46 -17.84
C PRO A 171 2.00 0.35 -18.58
N ALA A 172 2.58 1.37 -17.93
CA ALA A 172 3.63 2.18 -18.54
C ALA A 172 4.85 1.35 -18.93
N ILE A 173 5.28 0.38 -18.11
CA ILE A 173 6.40 -0.51 -18.44
C ILE A 173 6.04 -1.47 -19.59
N VAL A 174 4.81 -1.98 -19.61
CA VAL A 174 4.34 -2.86 -20.71
C VAL A 174 4.37 -2.11 -22.04
N VAL A 175 3.93 -0.85 -22.03
CA VAL A 175 3.82 0.04 -23.19
C VAL A 175 5.21 0.58 -23.58
N PHE A 176 5.89 1.31 -22.71
CA PHE A 176 7.11 2.03 -23.06
C PHE A 176 8.41 1.25 -22.83
N GLY A 177 8.36 0.13 -22.12
CA GLY A 177 9.55 -0.61 -21.66
C GLY A 177 10.05 -0.13 -20.29
N PRO A 178 11.00 -0.86 -19.67
CA PRO A 178 11.56 -0.48 -18.38
C PRO A 178 12.38 0.81 -18.48
N PRO A 179 12.38 1.67 -17.44
CA PRO A 179 13.20 2.88 -17.43
C PRO A 179 14.68 2.55 -17.63
N GLY A 180 15.33 3.18 -18.61
CA GLY A 180 16.74 2.93 -18.93
C GLY A 180 16.99 1.76 -19.90
N GLY A 181 15.95 1.02 -20.30
CA GLY A 181 16.02 0.05 -21.40
C GLY A 181 15.69 0.68 -22.76
N PRO A 182 16.03 0.03 -23.88
CA PRO A 182 15.64 0.51 -25.19
C PRO A 182 14.10 0.54 -25.33
N PRO A 183 13.52 1.58 -25.97
CA PRO A 183 12.09 1.65 -26.24
C PRO A 183 11.61 0.44 -27.04
N ARG A 184 10.34 0.05 -26.87
CA ARG A 184 9.75 -1.02 -27.68
C ARG A 184 9.77 -0.63 -29.18
N PRO A 185 9.97 -1.58 -30.12
CA PRO A 185 10.14 -1.28 -31.56
C PRO A 185 9.01 -0.47 -32.21
N TRP A 186 7.80 -0.55 -31.68
CA TRP A 186 6.64 0.18 -32.21
C TRP A 186 6.55 1.63 -31.71
N SER A 187 7.36 2.02 -30.72
CA SER A 187 7.36 3.35 -30.11
C SER A 187 8.33 4.34 -30.77
N THR A 188 9.19 3.86 -31.67
CA THR A 188 10.03 4.70 -32.52
C THR A 188 9.20 5.18 -33.73
N PRO A 189 9.02 6.49 -33.95
CA PRO A 189 8.52 6.98 -35.22
C PRO A 189 9.46 6.48 -36.31
N SER A 190 8.94 5.76 -37.31
CA SER A 190 9.71 5.45 -38.51
C SER A 190 10.19 6.77 -39.11
N ALA A 191 11.49 7.00 -39.09
CA ALA A 191 12.08 8.13 -39.81
C ALA A 191 11.77 7.93 -41.30
N GLY A 192 10.82 8.72 -41.79
CA GLY A 192 10.54 8.90 -43.22
C GLY A 192 11.37 10.04 -43.79
#